data_AF-A0A811QBY6-F1
#
_entry.id   AF-A0A811QBY6-F1
#
_cell.length_a   1.000
_cell.length_b   1.000
_cell.length_c   1.000
_cell.angle_alpha   90.00
_cell.angle_beta   90.00
_cell.angle_gamma   90.00
#
_symmetry.space_group_name_H-M   'P 1'
#
loop_
_entity.id
_entity.type
_entity.pdbx_description
1 polymer ?
#
loop_
_entity_poly.entity_id
_entity_poly.type
_entity_poly.pdbx_seq_one_letter_code
_entity_poly.pdbx_strand_id
1 'polypeptide(L)'
;MPPVRRARHADPTGSPYPDGWLSYRHRRRRRLVEGNVRAKSDVSGGATPSPTTLPDDVLFGIFSRVSGFTDAARCAATCRRWARVVATRAAPICRALPPPPPGGFLPHLAIGAFLQHQENDGASRRRRARGGEPAQLRFVPTAFASRLMGPFAGLLGEGGASFDNARPVASRNGRVVLQLGREARADGLTLCVWNPMTGDVAMVPTLSGKEFPGHDYACAILTGDDLVDDVPPGFFRLLLVYGRRGFTALRSFSSDTCSWGLECKKPGAKISGHVLRELGPAVMLHGVAYWPTHRAAFGVRLGSTAATAETMDVCSVPYRNCLSNCKLDEHVLGVSADGRLNSVDIGIIGALGVPKISFSTSLLEDAVGYKSTTTSVDPSDDLDISITLPQIKVPRTTPMKPWWFGEKSGTLIFTVEEETSSTSAVFALNVATRSLEKLADGVSNHTCCRRLYGYEMDRAALLASVAPQ
;
A
#
# COMPACT_ATOMS: atom_id res chain seq x y z
N MET A 1 -51.11 -49.40 16.04
CA MET A 1 -50.95 -49.22 14.59
C MET A 1 -50.23 -47.92 14.31
N PRO A 2 -49.03 -47.93 13.71
CA PRO A 2 -48.48 -46.77 13.03
C PRO A 2 -48.50 -46.99 11.50
N PRO A 3 -48.87 -46.00 10.66
CA PRO A 3 -48.68 -46.11 9.22
C PRO A 3 -47.30 -45.54 8.82
N VAL A 4 -46.46 -46.39 8.25
CA VAL A 4 -46.16 -46.54 6.80
C VAL A 4 -45.10 -45.56 6.27
N ARG A 5 -43.94 -46.15 5.95
CA ARG A 5 -42.86 -45.60 5.14
C ARG A 5 -43.35 -45.24 3.73
N ARG A 6 -42.93 -44.09 3.22
CA ARG A 6 -42.58 -43.91 1.81
C ARG A 6 -41.11 -43.56 1.71
N ALA A 7 -40.35 -44.41 1.04
CA ALA A 7 -39.03 -44.08 0.53
C ALA A 7 -39.17 -43.35 -0.80
N ARG A 8 -38.29 -42.39 -1.10
CA ARG A 8 -37.42 -42.43 -2.30
C ARG A 8 -36.54 -41.18 -2.47
N HIS A 9 -35.35 -41.48 -2.99
CA HIS A 9 -34.40 -40.68 -3.77
C HIS A 9 -33.51 -39.66 -3.07
N ALA A 10 -32.24 -40.08 -2.93
CA ALA A 10 -31.09 -39.21 -3.04
C ALA A 10 -30.85 -38.85 -4.52
N ASP A 11 -30.56 -37.58 -4.78
CA ASP A 11 -29.44 -37.18 -5.64
C ASP A 11 -28.93 -35.79 -5.22
N PRO A 12 -27.63 -35.47 -5.40
CA PRO A 12 -26.93 -34.35 -4.82
C PRO A 12 -26.98 -33.16 -5.75
N THR A 13 -27.23 -31.96 -5.21
CA THR A 13 -26.77 -30.64 -5.71
C THR A 13 -27.57 -29.56 -4.99
N GLY A 14 -26.87 -28.63 -4.35
CA GLY A 14 -27.53 -27.53 -3.63
C GLY A 14 -26.57 -26.76 -2.73
N SER A 15 -25.55 -26.15 -3.32
CA SER A 15 -24.79 -25.06 -2.67
C SER A 15 -25.73 -23.87 -2.47
N PRO A 16 -25.80 -23.24 -1.27
CA PRO A 16 -26.80 -22.22 -0.96
C PRO A 16 -26.34 -20.79 -1.30
N TYR A 17 -25.69 -20.58 -2.46
CA TYR A 17 -25.38 -19.23 -2.95
C TYR A 17 -25.58 -19.15 -4.47
N PRO A 18 -26.77 -18.74 -4.95
CA PRO A 18 -26.89 -18.20 -6.28
C PRO A 18 -26.57 -16.69 -6.26
N ASP A 19 -25.84 -16.26 -7.28
CA ASP A 19 -25.81 -14.91 -7.87
C ASP A 19 -24.93 -13.82 -7.20
N GLY A 20 -23.69 -13.73 -7.67
CA GLY A 20 -23.27 -12.62 -8.55
C GLY A 20 -23.28 -11.18 -7.99
N TRP A 21 -22.40 -10.87 -7.03
CA TRP A 21 -22.22 -9.51 -6.47
C TRP A 21 -21.38 -8.54 -7.34
N LEU A 22 -21.04 -8.89 -8.58
CA LEU A 22 -20.11 -8.12 -9.42
C LEU A 22 -20.72 -7.05 -10.34
N SER A 23 -21.95 -6.56 -10.11
CA SER A 23 -22.58 -5.63 -11.08
C SER A 23 -23.28 -4.38 -10.52
N TYR A 24 -23.19 -4.07 -9.23
CA TYR A 24 -24.07 -3.02 -8.66
C TYR A 24 -23.55 -1.56 -8.63
N ARG A 25 -22.33 -1.25 -9.11
CA ARG A 25 -21.79 0.13 -9.00
C ARG A 25 -21.76 0.98 -10.27
N HIS A 26 -22.36 0.52 -11.38
CA HIS A 26 -22.47 1.33 -12.60
C HIS A 26 -23.78 2.14 -12.76
N ARG A 27 -24.71 2.10 -11.79
CA ARG A 27 -26.01 2.79 -11.89
C ARG A 27 -26.24 3.89 -10.85
N ARG A 28 -25.33 4.88 -10.79
CA ARG A 28 -25.67 6.22 -10.28
C ARG A 28 -25.00 7.32 -11.12
N ARG A 29 -25.16 7.25 -12.45
CA ARG A 29 -25.21 8.47 -13.27
C ARG A 29 -26.66 8.94 -13.30
N ARG A 30 -26.86 10.23 -12.96
CA ARG A 30 -28.13 10.96 -12.93
C ARG A 30 -29.16 10.47 -13.97
N ARG A 31 -30.30 9.97 -13.50
CA ARG A 31 -31.58 10.15 -14.20
C ARG A 31 -31.89 11.64 -14.15
N LEU A 32 -31.74 12.34 -15.27
CA LEU A 32 -32.55 13.53 -15.54
C LEU A 32 -33.75 13.07 -16.34
N VAL A 33 -34.89 13.49 -15.83
CA VAL A 33 -36.27 13.14 -16.18
C VAL A 33 -36.54 13.36 -17.66
N GLU A 34 -37.06 12.33 -18.34
CA GLU A 34 -37.83 12.49 -19.57
C GLU A 34 -39.16 13.18 -19.23
N GLY A 35 -39.40 14.32 -19.88
CA GLY A 35 -40.66 15.06 -19.86
C GLY A 35 -40.84 15.79 -21.19
N ASN A 36 -41.87 15.37 -21.92
CA ASN A 36 -42.25 15.68 -23.30
C ASN A 36 -42.08 17.12 -23.84
N VAL A 37 -41.57 17.17 -25.08
CA VAL A 37 -42.08 17.85 -26.28
C VAL A 37 -42.80 19.19 -26.09
N ARG A 38 -42.17 20.27 -26.57
CA ARG A 38 -42.88 21.28 -27.36
C ARG A 38 -41.96 21.85 -28.45
N ALA A 39 -42.36 21.60 -29.69
CA ALA A 39 -41.75 22.14 -30.90
C ALA A 39 -41.76 23.67 -30.88
N LYS A 40 -40.61 24.26 -31.22
CA LYS A 40 -40.52 25.53 -31.94
C LYS A 40 -39.32 25.46 -32.86
N SER A 41 -39.63 25.29 -34.13
CA SER A 41 -38.76 25.60 -35.26
C SER A 41 -38.37 27.07 -35.19
N ASP A 42 -37.06 27.35 -35.20
CA ASP A 42 -36.55 28.55 -35.83
C ASP A 42 -35.24 28.20 -36.56
N VAL A 43 -35.26 28.56 -37.83
CA VAL A 43 -34.26 28.32 -38.85
C VAL A 43 -33.25 29.48 -38.81
N SER A 44 -32.01 29.17 -39.17
CA SER A 44 -30.95 30.09 -39.60
C SER A 44 -30.08 30.71 -38.49
N GLY A 45 -28.82 30.30 -38.51
CA GLY A 45 -27.74 30.83 -37.69
C GLY A 45 -26.58 29.86 -37.65
N GLY A 46 -26.02 29.54 -38.82
CA GLY A 46 -24.84 28.68 -38.95
C GLY A 46 -23.65 29.25 -38.19
N ALA A 47 -23.47 28.86 -36.94
CA ALA A 47 -22.21 28.95 -36.25
C ALA A 47 -21.37 27.74 -36.69
N THR A 48 -20.46 27.97 -37.63
CA THR A 48 -19.29 27.10 -37.83
C THR A 48 -18.67 26.75 -36.47
N PRO A 49 -18.27 25.49 -36.21
CA PRO A 49 -17.43 25.22 -35.05
C PRO A 49 -16.18 26.08 -35.17
N SER A 50 -15.88 26.88 -34.15
CA SER A 50 -14.66 27.70 -34.11
C SER A 50 -13.43 26.83 -34.46
N PRO A 51 -12.63 27.15 -35.49
CA PRO A 51 -11.52 26.31 -35.96
C PRO A 51 -10.31 26.23 -35.00
N THR A 52 -10.42 26.71 -33.77
CA THR A 52 -9.25 27.04 -32.94
C THR A 52 -9.10 26.19 -31.68
N THR A 53 -9.98 25.21 -31.44
CA THR A 53 -9.85 24.33 -30.27
C THR A 53 -9.25 22.98 -30.66
N LEU A 54 -7.98 22.76 -30.32
CA LEU A 54 -7.28 21.47 -30.47
C LEU A 54 -8.16 20.32 -29.93
N PRO A 55 -8.33 19.18 -30.63
CA PRO A 55 -9.06 18.02 -30.13
C PRO A 55 -8.48 17.44 -28.83
N ASP A 56 -9.31 16.77 -28.02
CA ASP A 56 -8.88 16.18 -26.74
C ASP A 56 -7.78 15.11 -26.92
N ASP A 57 -7.78 14.38 -28.04
CA ASP A 57 -6.72 13.43 -28.39
C ASP A 57 -5.37 14.10 -28.65
N VAL A 58 -5.39 15.29 -29.26
CA VAL A 58 -4.17 16.08 -29.49
C VAL A 58 -3.66 16.65 -28.17
N LEU A 59 -4.56 17.15 -27.32
CA LEU A 59 -4.20 17.60 -25.97
C LEU A 59 -3.59 16.47 -25.13
N PHE A 60 -4.17 15.26 -25.19
CA PHE A 60 -3.60 14.08 -24.56
C PHE A 60 -2.20 13.75 -25.10
N GLY A 61 -1.99 13.80 -26.42
CA GLY A 61 -0.68 13.60 -27.04
C GLY A 61 0.35 14.63 -26.58
N ILE A 62 -0.05 15.89 -26.36
CA ILE A 62 0.80 16.95 -25.81
C ILE A 62 1.13 16.67 -24.35
N PHE A 63 0.13 16.43 -23.50
CA PHE A 63 0.32 16.20 -22.06
C PHE A 63 1.09 14.91 -21.75
N SER A 64 1.11 13.94 -22.67
CA SER A 64 1.90 12.72 -22.54
C SER A 64 3.40 12.93 -22.86
N ARG A 65 3.78 14.10 -23.37
CA ARG A 65 5.16 14.43 -23.80
C ARG A 65 5.79 15.58 -23.02
N VAL A 66 5.13 16.08 -21.99
CA VAL A 66 5.70 17.13 -21.14
C VAL A 66 6.83 16.57 -20.26
N SER A 67 7.70 17.45 -19.77
CA SER A 67 8.96 17.08 -19.11
C SER A 67 8.80 16.32 -17.80
N GLY A 68 7.62 16.35 -17.17
CA GLY A 68 7.37 15.54 -15.99
C GLY A 68 5.99 15.73 -15.36
N PHE A 69 5.82 15.09 -14.21
CA PHE A 69 4.56 15.08 -13.46
C PHE A 69 4.06 16.49 -13.11
N THR A 70 4.95 17.35 -12.61
CA THR A 70 4.62 18.72 -12.21
C THR A 70 4.13 19.55 -13.38
N ASP A 71 4.69 19.36 -14.58
CA ASP A 71 4.27 20.11 -15.76
C ASP A 71 2.91 19.63 -16.29
N ALA A 72 2.64 18.33 -16.22
CA ALA A 72 1.31 17.80 -16.52
C ALA A 72 0.25 18.34 -15.54
N ALA A 73 0.59 18.43 -14.25
CA ALA A 73 -0.28 19.05 -13.24
C ALA A 73 -0.49 20.56 -13.49
N ARG A 74 0.54 21.30 -13.88
CA ARG A 74 0.42 22.72 -14.30
C ARG A 74 -0.49 22.86 -15.52
N CYS A 75 -0.36 21.97 -16.51
CA CYS A 75 -1.25 21.94 -17.67
C CYS A 75 -2.71 21.72 -17.25
N ALA A 76 -2.96 20.77 -16.34
CA ALA A 76 -4.30 20.52 -15.80
C ALA A 76 -4.88 21.77 -15.10
N ALA A 77 -4.04 22.53 -14.41
CA ALA A 77 -4.47 23.72 -13.67
C ALA A 77 -4.83 24.93 -14.57
N THR A 78 -4.48 24.92 -15.86
CA THR A 78 -4.71 26.07 -16.77
C THR A 78 -6.19 26.36 -17.02
N CYS A 79 -7.00 25.32 -17.30
CA CYS A 79 -8.43 25.46 -17.56
C CYS A 79 -9.16 24.12 -17.34
N ARG A 80 -10.48 24.21 -17.08
CA ARG A 80 -11.34 23.04 -16.83
C ARG A 80 -11.31 21.98 -17.94
N ARG A 81 -11.10 22.40 -19.19
CA ARG A 81 -11.03 21.46 -20.32
C ARG A 81 -9.76 20.61 -20.24
N TRP A 82 -8.61 21.24 -20.04
CA TRP A 82 -7.33 20.54 -19.91
C TRP A 82 -7.31 19.67 -18.65
N ALA A 83 -7.84 20.20 -17.55
CA ALA A 83 -8.09 19.46 -16.31
C ALA A 83 -8.84 18.15 -16.58
N ARG A 84 -9.97 18.22 -17.31
CA ARG A 84 -10.78 17.04 -17.64
C ARG A 84 -10.03 16.04 -18.50
N VAL A 85 -9.30 16.48 -19.52
CA VAL A 85 -8.49 15.59 -20.38
C VAL A 85 -7.43 14.89 -19.56
N VAL A 86 -6.69 15.64 -18.74
CA VAL A 86 -5.66 15.09 -17.85
C VAL A 86 -6.25 14.11 -16.86
N ALA A 87 -7.36 14.43 -16.18
CA ALA A 87 -8.00 13.53 -15.23
C ALA A 87 -8.53 12.25 -15.88
N THR A 88 -9.18 12.37 -17.03
CA THR A 88 -9.77 11.21 -17.75
C THR A 88 -8.69 10.28 -18.29
N ARG A 89 -7.50 10.81 -18.60
CA ARG A 89 -6.37 10.06 -19.16
C ARG A 89 -5.16 10.06 -18.23
N ALA A 90 -5.36 10.17 -16.92
CA ALA A 90 -4.26 10.31 -15.98
C ALA A 90 -3.33 9.10 -15.99
N ALA A 91 -3.86 7.89 -16.04
CA ALA A 91 -3.06 6.66 -16.10
C ALA A 91 -2.14 6.57 -17.32
N PRO A 92 -2.63 6.71 -18.57
CA PRO A 92 -1.75 6.68 -19.74
C PRO A 92 -0.81 7.90 -19.80
N ILE A 93 -1.23 9.09 -19.36
CA ILE A 93 -0.32 10.25 -19.24
C ILE A 93 0.82 9.91 -18.27
N CYS A 94 0.51 9.44 -17.06
CA CYS A 94 1.52 9.13 -16.05
C CYS A 94 2.54 8.08 -16.49
N ARG A 95 2.14 7.10 -17.31
CA ARG A 95 3.06 6.10 -17.87
C ARG A 95 3.95 6.67 -18.97
N ALA A 96 3.44 7.60 -19.76
CA ALA A 96 4.20 8.24 -20.83
C ALA A 96 5.21 9.27 -20.30
N LEU A 97 4.95 9.85 -19.12
CA LEU A 97 5.86 10.79 -18.49
C LEU A 97 7.14 10.10 -18.03
N PRO A 98 8.30 10.78 -18.14
CA PRO A 98 9.54 10.27 -17.59
C PRO A 98 9.41 9.88 -16.10
N PRO A 99 10.15 8.86 -15.64
CA PRO A 99 10.26 8.61 -14.21
C PRO A 99 10.81 9.86 -13.52
N PRO A 100 10.42 10.12 -12.26
CA PRO A 100 11.00 11.22 -11.52
C PRO A 100 12.53 11.08 -11.47
N PRO A 101 13.29 12.19 -11.57
CA PRO A 101 14.74 12.13 -11.51
C PRO A 101 15.21 11.52 -10.17
N PRO A 102 16.43 10.96 -10.10
CA PRO A 102 17.04 10.59 -8.84
C PRO A 102 17.02 11.81 -7.91
N GLY A 103 16.32 11.71 -6.78
CA GLY A 103 15.98 12.85 -5.91
C GLY A 103 14.49 13.09 -5.73
N GLY A 104 13.66 12.63 -6.66
CA GLY A 104 12.30 13.11 -6.87
C GLY A 104 11.22 12.39 -6.08
N PHE A 105 11.24 12.49 -4.75
CA PHE A 105 10.06 12.13 -3.97
C PHE A 105 8.87 13.01 -4.35
N LEU A 106 7.67 12.44 -4.32
CA LEU A 106 6.40 13.15 -4.49
C LEU A 106 5.62 13.11 -3.17
N PRO A 107 5.89 14.04 -2.22
CA PRO A 107 5.29 14.05 -0.88
C PRO A 107 3.77 13.89 -0.87
N HIS A 108 3.10 14.48 -1.86
CA HIS A 108 1.65 14.48 -2.01
C HIS A 108 1.05 13.10 -2.32
N LEU A 109 1.85 12.08 -2.62
CA LEU A 109 1.34 10.71 -2.76
C LEU A 109 0.95 10.10 -1.41
N ALA A 110 1.63 10.45 -0.31
CA ALA A 110 1.28 9.96 1.02
C ALA A 110 0.03 10.67 1.54
N ILE A 111 -1.04 9.89 1.73
CA ILE A 111 -2.34 10.44 2.12
C ILE A 111 -2.80 10.02 3.51
N GLY A 112 -2.10 9.08 4.17
CA GLY A 112 -2.42 8.71 5.55
C GLY A 112 -1.97 7.32 5.95
N ALA A 113 -2.54 6.82 7.04
CA ALA A 113 -2.28 5.48 7.56
C ALA A 113 -3.59 4.74 7.89
N PHE A 114 -3.57 3.43 7.66
CA PHE A 114 -4.59 2.51 8.14
C PHE A 114 -4.18 1.95 9.51
N LEU A 115 -5.14 1.97 10.43
CA LEU A 115 -5.05 1.44 11.78
C LEU A 115 -6.16 0.42 11.97
N GLN A 116 -5.85 -0.73 12.57
CA GLN A 116 -6.87 -1.65 13.04
C GLN A 116 -7.18 -1.36 14.51
N HIS A 117 -8.35 -0.80 14.80
CA HIS A 117 -8.78 -0.56 16.17
C HIS A 117 -9.27 -1.86 16.80
N GLN A 118 -8.74 -2.19 17.99
CA GLN A 118 -9.21 -3.32 18.79
C GLN A 118 -9.50 -2.80 20.19
N GLU A 119 -10.77 -2.83 20.60
CA GLU A 119 -11.14 -2.53 21.98
C GLU A 119 -10.62 -3.65 22.92
N ASN A 120 -9.80 -3.25 23.89
CA ASN A 120 -9.39 -3.96 25.11
C ASN A 120 -9.20 -5.49 25.07
N ASP A 121 -7.94 -5.91 24.96
CA ASP A 121 -7.52 -7.32 24.97
C ASP A 121 -7.47 -7.99 26.36
N GLY A 122 -7.93 -7.33 27.43
CA GLY A 122 -7.97 -7.91 28.78
C GLY A 122 -9.07 -8.96 29.01
N ALA A 123 -10.11 -9.00 28.17
CA ALA A 123 -11.30 -9.86 28.37
C ALA A 123 -11.70 -10.70 27.13
N SER A 124 -10.87 -10.70 26.08
CA SER A 124 -11.32 -11.02 24.72
C SER A 124 -11.50 -12.51 24.41
N ARG A 125 -10.94 -13.45 25.20
CA ARG A 125 -11.26 -14.88 25.01
C ARG A 125 -12.67 -15.26 25.46
N ARG A 126 -13.24 -14.57 26.47
CA ARG A 126 -14.62 -14.83 26.94
C ARG A 126 -15.66 -13.94 26.24
N ARG A 127 -15.31 -12.71 25.82
CA ARG A 127 -16.24 -11.81 25.10
C ARG A 127 -16.45 -12.14 23.63
N ARG A 128 -15.52 -12.80 22.93
CA ARG A 128 -15.76 -13.29 21.55
C ARG A 128 -16.93 -14.28 21.46
N ALA A 129 -17.30 -14.93 22.56
CA ALA A 129 -18.47 -15.81 22.64
C ALA A 129 -19.80 -15.07 22.91
N ARG A 130 -19.78 -13.75 23.15
CA ARG A 130 -20.95 -12.92 23.51
C ARG A 130 -20.98 -11.57 22.76
N GLY A 131 -20.80 -11.58 21.44
CA GLY A 131 -21.13 -10.43 20.59
C GLY A 131 -20.38 -9.13 20.89
N GLY A 132 -19.04 -9.19 21.03
CA GLY A 132 -18.22 -7.97 21.04
C GLY A 132 -18.24 -7.26 19.67
N GLU A 133 -18.09 -5.93 19.68
CA GLU A 133 -18.03 -5.14 18.44
C GLU A 133 -16.86 -5.59 17.53
N PRO A 134 -17.06 -5.61 16.20
CA PRO A 134 -16.02 -6.00 15.26
C PRO A 134 -14.85 -5.01 15.30
N ALA A 135 -13.63 -5.52 15.12
CA ALA A 135 -12.47 -4.66 14.97
C ALA A 135 -12.59 -3.86 13.65
N GLN A 136 -12.69 -2.53 13.74
CA GLN A 136 -12.88 -1.68 12.57
C GLN A 136 -11.54 -1.19 12.00
N LEU A 137 -11.44 -1.20 10.67
CA LEU A 137 -10.37 -0.55 9.94
C LEU A 137 -10.59 0.97 9.94
N ARG A 138 -9.68 1.72 10.56
CA ARG A 138 -9.72 3.18 10.61
C ARG A 138 -8.64 3.75 9.71
N PHE A 139 -9.01 4.73 8.89
CA PHE A 139 -8.04 5.53 8.14
C PHE A 139 -7.80 6.87 8.84
N VAL A 140 -6.54 7.26 8.99
CA VAL A 140 -6.15 8.57 9.51
C VAL A 140 -5.47 9.33 8.38
N PRO A 141 -6.11 10.37 7.83
CA PRO A 141 -5.61 11.12 6.70
C PRO A 141 -4.48 12.08 7.11
N THR A 142 -3.61 12.43 6.16
CA THR A 142 -2.75 13.62 6.26
C THR A 142 -3.58 14.90 6.07
N ALA A 143 -3.01 16.04 6.42
CA ALA A 143 -3.62 17.36 6.21
C ALA A 143 -3.82 17.63 4.71
N PHE A 144 -2.90 17.15 3.87
CA PHE A 144 -3.06 17.18 2.42
C PHE A 144 -4.27 16.36 1.98
N ALA A 145 -4.39 15.11 2.43
CA ALA A 145 -5.51 14.24 2.07
C ALA A 145 -6.86 14.77 2.56
N SER A 146 -6.89 15.35 3.76
CA SER A 146 -8.09 15.97 4.33
C SER A 146 -8.61 17.12 3.46
N ARG A 147 -7.69 17.92 2.89
CA ARG A 147 -8.05 18.99 1.94
C ARG A 147 -8.46 18.43 0.58
N LEU A 148 -7.78 17.39 0.10
CA LEU A 148 -8.02 16.79 -1.22
C LEU A 148 -9.37 16.06 -1.30
N MET A 149 -9.69 15.29 -0.26
CA MET A 149 -10.84 14.39 -0.25
C MET A 149 -12.08 15.04 0.37
N GLY A 150 -11.94 16.10 1.16
CA GLY A 150 -13.05 16.67 1.92
C GLY A 150 -13.78 15.59 2.74
N PRO A 151 -15.12 15.56 2.80
CA PRO A 151 -15.86 14.53 3.53
C PRO A 151 -15.69 13.09 2.98
N PHE A 152 -15.06 12.88 1.80
CA PHE A 152 -14.71 11.53 1.33
C PHE A 152 -13.66 10.83 2.20
N ALA A 153 -12.88 11.57 3.00
CA ALA A 153 -12.03 10.95 4.02
C ALA A 153 -12.87 10.10 5.00
N GLY A 154 -14.12 10.53 5.27
CA GLY A 154 -15.09 9.77 6.05
C GLY A 154 -15.65 8.55 5.34
N LEU A 155 -15.70 8.50 4.00
CA LEU A 155 -16.21 7.35 3.24
C LEU A 155 -15.26 6.14 3.26
N LEU A 156 -13.96 6.34 3.56
CA LEU A 156 -13.04 5.27 3.90
C LEU A 156 -13.33 4.66 5.30
N GLY A 157 -14.20 5.28 6.10
CA GLY A 157 -14.61 4.82 7.43
C GLY A 157 -16.12 4.53 7.62
N GLU A 158 -17.02 5.17 6.89
CA GLU A 158 -18.48 5.15 7.20
C GLU A 158 -19.41 4.67 6.07
N GLY A 159 -18.95 4.43 4.83
CA GLY A 159 -19.90 4.18 3.72
C GLY A 159 -19.48 3.30 2.55
N GLY A 160 -18.32 2.64 2.59
CA GLY A 160 -17.86 1.76 1.52
C GLY A 160 -17.38 0.41 2.03
N ALA A 161 -18.05 -0.68 1.59
CA ALA A 161 -17.73 -2.09 1.87
C ALA A 161 -17.34 -2.40 3.32
N SER A 162 -18.24 -3.02 4.10
CA SER A 162 -17.96 -3.40 5.50
C SER A 162 -16.72 -4.30 5.57
N PHE A 163 -15.58 -3.72 5.95
CA PHE A 163 -14.31 -4.43 6.17
C PHE A 163 -14.20 -4.82 7.65
N ASP A 164 -15.29 -5.34 8.21
CA ASP A 164 -15.36 -5.74 9.61
C ASP A 164 -14.33 -6.84 9.88
N ASN A 165 -13.50 -6.62 10.89
CA ASN A 165 -12.38 -7.50 11.25
C ASN A 165 -11.31 -7.64 10.15
N ALA A 166 -11.34 -6.81 9.11
CA ALA A 166 -10.29 -6.81 8.10
C ALA A 166 -9.00 -6.22 8.68
N ARG A 167 -7.87 -6.77 8.25
CA ARG A 167 -6.54 -6.39 8.69
C ARG A 167 -5.69 -5.99 7.48
N PRO A 168 -5.08 -4.79 7.46
CA PRO A 168 -4.09 -4.46 6.44
C PRO A 168 -2.84 -5.31 6.63
N VAL A 169 -2.31 -5.85 5.52
CA VAL A 169 -1.11 -6.71 5.51
C VAL A 169 -0.06 -6.27 4.51
N ALA A 170 -0.42 -5.40 3.55
CA ALA A 170 0.52 -4.73 2.66
C ALA A 170 -0.15 -3.49 2.04
N SER A 171 0.62 -2.50 1.64
CA SER A 171 0.14 -1.33 0.90
C SER A 171 1.21 -0.91 -0.10
N ARG A 172 0.77 -0.54 -1.31
CA ARG A 172 1.65 0.00 -2.35
C ARG A 172 0.85 0.66 -3.46
N ASN A 173 1.33 1.82 -3.91
CA ASN A 173 0.94 2.44 -5.19
C ASN A 173 -0.58 2.43 -5.45
N GLY A 174 -1.33 3.06 -4.55
CA GLY A 174 -2.78 3.16 -4.64
C GLY A 174 -3.55 1.95 -4.11
N ARG A 175 -2.87 0.88 -3.69
CA ARG A 175 -3.52 -0.37 -3.25
C ARG A 175 -3.21 -0.75 -1.82
N VAL A 176 -4.18 -1.41 -1.19
CA VAL A 176 -4.07 -2.00 0.14
C VAL A 176 -4.51 -3.46 0.05
N VAL A 177 -3.71 -4.35 0.60
CA VAL A 177 -4.06 -5.75 0.77
C VAL A 177 -4.66 -5.92 2.15
N LEU A 178 -5.90 -6.41 2.19
CA LEU A 178 -6.61 -6.70 3.43
C LEU A 178 -6.75 -8.21 3.58
N GLN A 179 -6.36 -8.71 4.75
CA GLN A 179 -6.78 -10.01 5.23
C GLN A 179 -8.18 -9.89 5.82
N LEU A 180 -9.13 -10.66 5.31
CA LEU A 180 -10.51 -10.65 5.78
C LEU A 180 -10.70 -11.61 6.95
N GLY A 181 -11.43 -11.17 7.98
CA GLY A 181 -11.80 -12.01 9.10
C GLY A 181 -12.80 -13.09 8.69
N ARG A 182 -12.61 -14.33 9.15
CA ARG A 182 -13.60 -15.40 9.03
C ARG A 182 -14.19 -15.75 10.40
N GLU A 183 -15.42 -16.22 10.40
CA GLU A 183 -16.04 -16.84 11.56
C GLU A 183 -15.22 -18.05 12.05
N ALA A 184 -15.23 -18.28 13.36
CA ALA A 184 -14.26 -19.03 14.17
C ALA A 184 -14.04 -20.53 13.84
N ARG A 185 -14.52 -21.05 12.70
CA ARG A 185 -14.46 -22.48 12.34
C ARG A 185 -13.88 -22.79 10.96
N ALA A 186 -13.51 -21.79 10.16
CA ALA A 186 -12.94 -22.02 8.83
C ALA A 186 -11.43 -21.72 8.80
N ASP A 187 -10.62 -22.77 8.68
CA ASP A 187 -9.18 -22.64 8.43
C ASP A 187 -8.96 -22.18 6.99
N GLY A 188 -8.39 -20.98 6.82
CA GLY A 188 -8.03 -20.46 5.51
C GLY A 188 -7.58 -19.00 5.54
N LEU A 189 -6.80 -18.62 4.52
CA LEU A 189 -6.37 -17.25 4.29
C LEU A 189 -7.21 -16.64 3.16
N THR A 190 -8.05 -15.66 3.49
CA THR A 190 -8.82 -14.87 2.53
C THR A 190 -8.22 -13.47 2.44
N LEU A 191 -7.79 -13.07 1.25
CA LEU A 191 -7.22 -11.75 0.98
C LEU A 191 -8.09 -11.02 -0.06
N CYS A 192 -8.14 -9.70 0.05
CA CYS A 192 -8.59 -8.84 -1.03
C CYS A 192 -7.60 -7.70 -1.26
N VAL A 193 -7.52 -7.24 -2.50
CA VAL A 193 -6.77 -6.04 -2.88
C VAL A 193 -7.77 -4.94 -3.16
N TRP A 194 -7.67 -3.86 -2.40
CA TRP A 194 -8.57 -2.72 -2.47
C TRP A 194 -7.80 -1.49 -2.95
N ASN A 195 -8.40 -0.72 -3.85
CA ASN A 195 -7.97 0.62 -4.20
C ASN A 195 -8.92 1.65 -3.56
N PRO A 196 -8.54 2.28 -2.44
CA PRO A 196 -9.29 3.36 -1.81
C PRO A 196 -9.69 4.51 -2.73
N MET A 197 -8.85 4.87 -3.70
CA MET A 197 -9.05 6.04 -4.57
C MET A 197 -10.08 5.77 -5.67
N THR A 198 -10.20 4.54 -6.14
CA THR A 198 -11.16 4.15 -7.19
C THR A 198 -12.38 3.42 -6.63
N GLY A 199 -12.26 2.84 -5.44
CA GLY A 199 -13.25 1.94 -4.84
C GLY A 199 -13.19 0.52 -5.39
N ASP A 200 -12.21 0.19 -6.24
CA ASP A 200 -12.07 -1.15 -6.82
C ASP A 200 -11.63 -2.17 -5.78
N VAL A 201 -12.27 -3.34 -5.78
CA VAL A 201 -11.94 -4.46 -4.88
C VAL A 201 -11.76 -5.71 -5.72
N ALA A 202 -10.60 -6.34 -5.58
CA ALA A 202 -10.28 -7.63 -6.20
C ALA A 202 -10.14 -8.71 -5.12
N MET A 203 -11.00 -9.72 -5.17
CA MET A 203 -10.94 -10.87 -4.26
C MET A 203 -9.90 -11.87 -4.74
N VAL A 204 -9.08 -12.37 -3.82
CA VAL A 204 -8.06 -13.38 -4.11
C VAL A 204 -8.60 -14.77 -3.75
N PRO A 205 -8.35 -15.83 -4.55
CA PRO A 205 -8.76 -17.18 -4.20
C PRO A 205 -8.28 -17.58 -2.80
N THR A 206 -9.17 -18.15 -1.99
CA THR A 206 -8.86 -18.49 -0.60
C THR A 206 -7.89 -19.68 -0.53
N LEU A 207 -6.78 -19.53 0.19
CA LEU A 207 -5.87 -20.63 0.50
C LEU A 207 -6.38 -21.40 1.73
N SER A 208 -6.75 -22.66 1.58
CA SER A 208 -7.33 -23.48 2.66
C SER A 208 -6.77 -24.91 2.67
N GLY A 209 -7.06 -25.68 3.72
CA GLY A 209 -6.60 -27.06 3.85
C GLY A 209 -5.07 -27.18 3.77
N LYS A 210 -4.55 -28.01 2.86
CA LYS A 210 -3.09 -28.19 2.67
C LYS A 210 -2.40 -26.93 2.15
N GLU A 211 -3.12 -26.09 1.44
CA GLU A 211 -2.59 -24.84 0.87
C GLU A 211 -2.58 -23.69 1.88
N PHE A 212 -3.21 -23.87 3.04
CA PHE A 212 -3.25 -22.85 4.08
C PHE A 212 -1.82 -22.51 4.57
N PRO A 213 -1.38 -21.25 4.49
CA PRO A 213 -0.04 -20.83 4.89
C PRO A 213 0.14 -20.74 6.41
N GLY A 214 -0.93 -20.90 7.20
CA GLY A 214 -0.92 -20.63 8.64
C GLY A 214 -1.19 -19.15 8.95
N HIS A 215 -1.03 -18.80 10.22
CA HIS A 215 -1.22 -17.43 10.70
C HIS A 215 0.07 -16.59 10.71
N ASP A 216 1.22 -17.24 10.55
CA ASP A 216 2.54 -16.61 10.54
C ASP A 216 3.04 -16.49 9.09
N TYR A 217 2.72 -15.36 8.47
CA TYR A 217 3.11 -15.04 7.10
C TYR A 217 3.40 -13.54 6.94
N ALA A 218 4.22 -13.23 5.95
CA ALA A 218 4.43 -11.88 5.45
C ALA A 218 3.81 -11.74 4.07
N CYS A 219 3.33 -10.54 3.74
CA CYS A 219 2.69 -10.23 2.47
C CYS A 219 3.32 -8.98 1.85
N ALA A 220 3.46 -8.99 0.53
CA ALA A 220 3.79 -7.81 -0.24
C ALA A 220 2.96 -7.76 -1.53
N ILE A 221 2.77 -6.55 -2.06
CA ILE A 221 2.05 -6.32 -3.31
C ILE A 221 2.96 -5.57 -4.29
N LEU A 222 3.05 -6.10 -5.50
CA LEU A 222 3.71 -5.49 -6.64
C LEU A 222 2.63 -4.96 -7.57
N THR A 223 2.88 -3.80 -8.15
CA THR A 223 2.01 -3.14 -9.12
C THR A 223 2.73 -3.01 -10.45
N GLY A 224 2.02 -2.62 -11.51
CA GLY A 224 2.65 -2.46 -12.82
C GLY A 224 3.83 -1.49 -12.86
N ASP A 225 3.83 -0.47 -11.98
CA ASP A 225 4.95 0.47 -11.85
C ASP A 225 6.26 -0.17 -11.34
N ASP A 226 6.19 -1.38 -10.81
CA ASP A 226 7.34 -2.11 -10.26
C ASP A 226 7.97 -3.09 -11.27
N LEU A 227 7.32 -3.25 -12.42
CA LEU A 227 7.73 -4.16 -13.48
C LEU A 227 8.27 -3.38 -14.68
N VAL A 228 9.22 -3.99 -15.38
CA VAL A 228 9.82 -3.42 -16.59
C VAL A 228 8.89 -3.59 -17.80
N ASP A 229 8.00 -4.58 -17.75
CA ASP A 229 7.13 -4.95 -18.86
C ASP A 229 5.86 -4.09 -18.90
N ASP A 230 5.36 -3.85 -20.12
CA ASP A 230 4.05 -3.23 -20.36
C ASP A 230 2.94 -4.17 -19.88
N VAL A 231 2.54 -3.99 -18.62
CA VAL A 231 1.45 -4.76 -18.02
C VAL A 231 0.10 -4.08 -18.18
N PRO A 232 -1.00 -4.85 -18.16
CA PRO A 232 -2.35 -4.29 -18.27
C PRO A 232 -2.64 -3.24 -17.19
N PRO A 233 -3.49 -2.23 -17.50
CA PRO A 233 -4.01 -1.32 -16.49
C PRO A 233 -4.65 -2.12 -15.35
N GLY A 234 -4.31 -1.76 -14.12
CA GLY A 234 -4.90 -2.42 -12.97
C GLY A 234 -4.16 -3.69 -12.52
N PHE A 235 -3.08 -4.09 -13.20
CA PHE A 235 -2.27 -5.25 -12.84
C PHE A 235 -1.64 -5.14 -11.45
N PHE A 236 -1.65 -6.26 -10.74
CA PHE A 236 -0.91 -6.47 -9.51
C PHE A 236 -0.49 -7.94 -9.34
N ARG A 237 0.52 -8.16 -8.51
CA ARG A 237 0.91 -9.46 -7.96
C ARG A 237 1.00 -9.39 -6.45
N LEU A 238 0.59 -10.46 -5.78
CA LEU A 238 0.84 -10.63 -4.36
C LEU A 238 1.98 -11.62 -4.17
N LEU A 239 2.81 -11.38 -3.17
CA LEU A 239 3.83 -12.30 -2.70
C LEU A 239 3.53 -12.67 -1.25
N LEU A 240 3.47 -13.97 -0.98
CA LEU A 240 3.38 -14.52 0.36
C LEU A 240 4.68 -15.23 0.73
N VAL A 241 5.14 -14.99 1.95
CA VAL A 241 6.27 -15.68 2.58
C VAL A 241 5.76 -16.29 3.88
N TYR A 242 5.81 -17.62 4.01
CA TYR A 242 5.21 -18.30 5.15
C TYR A 242 5.98 -19.56 5.58
N GLY A 243 5.67 -20.05 6.78
CA GLY A 243 6.35 -21.21 7.36
C GLY A 243 5.73 -22.54 6.95
N ARG A 244 6.55 -23.49 6.50
CA ARG A 244 6.20 -24.91 6.41
C ARG A 244 7.02 -25.74 7.42
N ARG A 245 6.70 -27.02 7.57
CA ARG A 245 7.52 -27.92 8.40
C ARG A 245 8.89 -28.09 7.74
N GLY A 246 9.94 -27.58 8.38
CA GLY A 246 11.33 -27.68 7.92
C GLY A 246 11.80 -26.63 6.91
N PHE A 247 10.94 -25.78 6.34
CA PHE A 247 11.38 -24.74 5.39
C PHE A 247 10.47 -23.50 5.39
N THR A 248 10.91 -22.44 4.71
CA THR A 248 10.10 -21.25 4.38
C THR A 248 9.61 -21.38 2.95
N ALA A 249 8.31 -21.23 2.75
CA ALA A 249 7.65 -21.26 1.45
C ALA A 249 7.43 -19.85 0.92
N LEU A 250 7.47 -19.73 -0.40
CA LEU A 250 7.16 -18.53 -1.17
C LEU A 250 6.03 -18.88 -2.15
N ARG A 251 5.05 -18.00 -2.30
CA ARG A 251 3.96 -18.19 -3.27
C ARG A 251 3.48 -16.85 -3.80
N SER A 252 3.16 -16.80 -5.10
CA SER A 252 2.67 -15.58 -5.74
C SER A 252 1.23 -15.76 -6.20
N PHE A 253 0.47 -14.69 -6.13
CA PHE A 253 -0.80 -14.57 -6.84
C PHE A 253 -0.62 -13.55 -7.95
N SER A 254 -1.22 -13.80 -9.10
CA SER A 254 -1.18 -12.88 -10.23
C SER A 254 -2.58 -12.50 -10.68
N SER A 255 -2.80 -11.20 -10.87
CA SER A 255 -4.10 -10.65 -11.27
C SER A 255 -4.45 -10.91 -12.74
N ASP A 256 -3.46 -11.19 -13.58
CA ASP A 256 -3.64 -11.58 -14.99
C ASP A 256 -4.28 -12.98 -15.12
N THR A 257 -3.78 -13.96 -14.39
CA THR A 257 -4.27 -15.34 -14.36
C THR A 257 -5.38 -15.54 -13.33
N CYS A 258 -5.55 -14.59 -12.41
CA CYS A 258 -6.45 -14.69 -11.26
C CYS A 258 -6.22 -15.97 -10.44
N SER A 259 -4.97 -16.43 -10.36
CA SER A 259 -4.60 -17.69 -9.70
C SER A 259 -3.35 -17.58 -8.85
N TRP A 260 -3.21 -18.50 -7.90
CA TRP A 260 -1.97 -18.71 -7.17
C TRP A 260 -1.00 -19.54 -8.01
N GLY A 261 0.25 -19.12 -8.07
CA GLY A 261 1.34 -19.89 -8.63
C GLY A 261 1.76 -21.07 -7.73
N LEU A 262 2.78 -21.78 -8.17
CA LEU A 262 3.37 -22.90 -7.44
C LEU A 262 4.01 -22.44 -6.12
N GLU A 263 4.00 -23.33 -5.13
CA GLU A 263 4.74 -23.12 -3.87
C GLU A 263 6.23 -23.38 -4.10
N CYS A 264 7.06 -22.36 -3.91
CA CYS A 264 8.51 -22.45 -4.04
C CYS A 264 9.17 -22.54 -2.65
N LYS A 265 10.19 -23.39 -2.52
CA LYS A 265 10.99 -23.48 -1.29
C LYS A 265 12.06 -22.39 -1.29
N LYS A 266 12.07 -21.54 -0.26
CA LYS A 266 13.16 -20.57 -0.04
C LYS A 266 14.49 -21.32 0.15
N PRO A 267 15.57 -20.97 -0.58
CA PRO A 267 16.88 -21.55 -0.35
C PRO A 267 17.45 -21.14 1.02
N GLY A 268 18.30 -21.98 1.60
CA GLY A 268 18.97 -21.71 2.89
C GLY A 268 18.11 -21.95 4.14
N ALA A 269 18.49 -21.30 5.25
CA ALA A 269 17.87 -21.52 6.56
C ALA A 269 16.39 -21.09 6.60
N LYS A 270 15.57 -21.83 7.36
CA LYS A 270 14.15 -21.49 7.60
C LYS A 270 14.05 -20.21 8.44
N ILE A 271 13.19 -19.29 8.01
CA ILE A 271 12.76 -18.15 8.82
C ILE A 271 11.74 -18.65 9.85
N SER A 272 11.95 -18.33 11.12
CA SER A 272 11.04 -18.74 12.19
C SER A 272 9.68 -18.06 12.05
N GLY A 273 8.60 -18.71 12.51
CA GLY A 273 7.24 -18.13 12.46
C GLY A 273 7.15 -16.80 13.24
N HIS A 274 7.90 -16.69 14.33
CA HIS A 274 8.02 -15.44 15.09
C HIS A 274 8.54 -14.29 14.24
N VAL A 275 9.64 -14.52 13.51
CA VAL A 275 10.23 -13.50 12.62
C VAL A 275 9.27 -13.19 11.47
N LEU A 276 8.65 -14.20 10.85
CA LEU A 276 7.65 -13.99 9.78
C LEU A 276 6.49 -13.08 10.22
N ARG A 277 6.02 -13.23 11.46
CA ARG A 277 4.95 -12.40 12.03
C ARG A 277 5.39 -10.97 12.32
N GLU A 278 6.69 -10.75 12.47
CA GLU A 278 7.31 -9.44 12.72
C GLU A 278 7.79 -8.76 11.44
N LEU A 279 7.83 -9.47 10.31
CA LEU A 279 8.04 -8.85 9.01
C LEU A 279 6.87 -7.89 8.74
N GLY A 280 7.14 -6.60 8.89
CA GLY A 280 6.21 -5.52 8.61
C GLY A 280 6.01 -5.28 7.11
N PRO A 281 5.72 -4.03 6.71
CA PRO A 281 5.61 -3.66 5.31
C PRO A 281 6.91 -3.96 4.53
N ALA A 282 6.77 -4.55 3.35
CA ALA A 282 7.88 -4.71 2.43
C ALA A 282 8.16 -3.40 1.69
N VAL A 283 9.44 -3.10 1.47
CA VAL A 283 9.88 -2.06 0.54
C VAL A 283 10.13 -2.69 -0.82
N MET A 284 9.61 -2.11 -1.89
CA MET A 284 9.95 -2.56 -3.25
C MET A 284 11.00 -1.67 -3.88
N LEU A 285 12.03 -2.32 -4.41
CA LEU A 285 13.08 -1.66 -5.17
C LEU A 285 13.50 -2.54 -6.34
N HIS A 286 13.48 -1.98 -7.56
CA HIS A 286 13.88 -2.66 -8.80
C HIS A 286 13.22 -4.06 -9.00
N GLY A 287 11.92 -4.17 -8.72
CA GLY A 287 11.15 -5.42 -8.85
C GLY A 287 11.44 -6.46 -7.75
N VAL A 288 12.08 -6.08 -6.66
CA VAL A 288 12.39 -6.95 -5.51
C VAL A 288 11.66 -6.45 -4.27
N ALA A 289 10.99 -7.35 -3.57
CA ALA A 289 10.37 -7.10 -2.27
C ALA A 289 11.39 -7.34 -1.15
N TYR A 290 11.68 -6.31 -0.35
CA TYR A 290 12.60 -6.38 0.77
C TYR A 290 11.87 -6.24 2.10
N TRP A 291 12.20 -7.13 3.04
CA TRP A 291 11.79 -7.01 4.44
C TRP A 291 13.00 -6.84 5.35
N PRO A 292 12.90 -6.03 6.42
CA PRO A 292 13.96 -5.96 7.41
C PRO A 292 14.10 -7.31 8.14
N THR A 293 15.34 -7.78 8.28
CA THR A 293 15.67 -8.87 9.21
C THR A 293 16.85 -8.45 10.09
N HIS A 294 17.12 -9.15 11.20
CA HIS A 294 18.08 -8.71 12.22
C HIS A 294 19.47 -8.29 11.67
N ARG A 295 19.98 -8.92 10.60
CA ARG A 295 21.35 -8.66 10.09
C ARG A 295 21.38 -8.21 8.62
N ALA A 296 20.26 -8.27 7.93
CA ALA A 296 20.18 -8.03 6.50
C ALA A 296 18.74 -7.72 6.08
N ALA A 297 18.57 -7.07 4.93
CA ALA A 297 17.29 -7.06 4.24
C ALA A 297 17.09 -8.39 3.49
N PHE A 298 16.01 -9.10 3.81
CA PHE A 298 15.58 -10.30 3.07
C PHE A 298 14.83 -9.87 1.82
N GLY A 299 15.38 -10.16 0.65
CA GLY A 299 14.82 -9.79 -0.65
C GLY A 299 14.26 -10.98 -1.41
N VAL A 300 13.11 -10.79 -2.05
CA VAL A 300 12.52 -11.76 -2.98
C VAL A 300 12.18 -11.06 -4.29
N ARG A 301 12.82 -11.51 -5.38
CA ARG A 301 12.56 -11.06 -6.74
C ARG A 301 11.53 -11.98 -7.37
N LEU A 302 10.47 -11.40 -7.89
CA LEU A 302 9.53 -12.11 -8.77
C LEU A 302 10.02 -11.95 -10.21
N GLY A 303 9.98 -13.02 -11.01
CA GLY A 303 10.29 -12.89 -12.43
C GLY A 303 9.35 -11.90 -13.10
N SER A 304 9.95 -10.94 -13.81
CA SER A 304 9.23 -9.81 -14.40
C SER A 304 8.44 -10.20 -15.66
N THR A 305 8.89 -11.24 -16.37
CA THR A 305 8.34 -11.64 -17.67
C THR A 305 7.36 -12.80 -17.55
N ALA A 306 6.46 -12.97 -18.53
CA ALA A 306 5.58 -14.14 -18.61
C ALA A 306 6.36 -15.48 -18.56
N ALA A 307 7.56 -15.53 -19.15
CA ALA A 307 8.42 -16.71 -19.15
C ALA A 307 9.07 -17.01 -17.79
N THR A 308 9.30 -15.98 -16.97
CA THR A 308 9.93 -16.11 -15.65
C THR A 308 8.96 -15.87 -14.50
N ALA A 309 7.67 -15.67 -14.77
CA ALA A 309 6.65 -15.27 -13.80
C ALA A 309 6.55 -16.19 -12.57
N GLU A 310 6.89 -17.47 -12.73
CA GLU A 310 6.89 -18.48 -11.68
C GLU A 310 8.23 -18.61 -10.95
N THR A 311 9.30 -18.00 -11.47
CA THR A 311 10.61 -18.00 -10.82
C THR A 311 10.64 -16.96 -9.70
N MET A 312 11.16 -17.38 -8.55
CA MET A 312 11.38 -16.52 -7.39
C MET A 312 12.82 -16.66 -6.93
N ASP A 313 13.57 -15.58 -7.08
CA ASP A 313 14.94 -15.52 -6.62
C ASP A 313 15.01 -14.83 -5.27
N VAL A 314 15.88 -15.32 -4.41
CA VAL A 314 16.04 -14.82 -3.05
C VAL A 314 17.41 -14.22 -2.88
N CYS A 315 17.48 -13.02 -2.34
CA CYS A 315 18.72 -12.35 -1.98
C CYS A 315 18.70 -11.91 -0.51
N SER A 316 19.88 -11.66 0.04
CA SER A 316 20.07 -11.10 1.37
C SER A 316 21.05 -9.94 1.27
N VAL A 317 20.64 -8.75 1.68
CA VAL A 317 21.48 -7.54 1.60
C VAL A 317 21.92 -7.17 3.02
N PRO A 318 23.20 -7.39 3.38
CA PRO A 318 23.68 -7.07 4.72
C PRO A 318 23.62 -5.56 4.98
N TYR A 319 23.35 -5.19 6.23
CA TYR A 319 23.46 -3.81 6.67
C TYR A 319 24.94 -3.43 6.82
N ARG A 320 25.33 -2.21 6.42
CA ARG A 320 26.72 -1.70 6.56
C ARG A 320 27.18 -1.77 8.00
N ASN A 321 26.38 -1.19 8.89
CA ASN A 321 26.58 -1.30 10.31
C ASN A 321 25.82 -2.52 10.78
N CYS A 322 26.53 -3.52 11.33
CA CYS A 322 25.90 -4.57 12.10
C CYS A 322 25.18 -3.89 13.26
N LEU A 323 23.87 -3.68 13.11
CA LEU A 323 22.95 -3.34 14.19
C LEU A 323 22.86 -4.56 15.13
N SER A 324 23.98 -4.89 15.78
CA SER A 324 24.17 -6.14 16.53
C SER A 324 23.21 -6.28 17.70
N ASN A 325 22.59 -5.16 18.12
CA ASN A 325 21.66 -5.07 19.24
C ASN A 325 20.28 -4.48 18.89
N CYS A 326 19.99 -4.14 17.62
CA CYS A 326 18.67 -3.57 17.28
C CYS A 326 17.65 -4.68 17.07
N LYS A 327 16.50 -4.57 17.72
CA LYS A 327 15.38 -5.49 17.50
C LYS A 327 14.79 -5.24 16.11
N LEU A 328 14.19 -6.28 15.53
CA LEU A 328 13.49 -6.25 14.24
C LEU A 328 12.44 -5.15 14.10
N ASP A 329 11.96 -4.65 15.24
CA ASP A 329 10.87 -3.70 15.32
C ASP A 329 11.33 -2.27 15.67
N GLU A 330 12.64 -2.04 15.73
CA GLU A 330 13.28 -0.75 15.99
C GLU A 330 13.68 -0.03 14.69
N HIS A 331 13.61 -0.70 13.54
CA HIS A 331 13.89 -0.12 12.23
C HIS A 331 12.91 -0.58 11.15
N VAL A 332 12.79 0.23 10.10
CA VAL A 332 12.11 -0.13 8.84
C VAL A 332 13.09 -0.02 7.70
N LEU A 333 12.75 -0.62 6.56
CA LEU A 333 13.45 -0.32 5.32
C LEU A 333 12.86 0.94 4.69
N GLY A 334 13.68 1.68 3.96
CA GLY A 334 13.29 2.79 3.12
C GLY A 334 14.13 2.86 1.86
N VAL A 335 13.78 3.77 0.97
CA VAL A 335 14.54 4.03 -0.26
C VAL A 335 14.99 5.49 -0.22
N SER A 336 16.26 5.77 -0.49
CA SER A 336 16.75 7.15 -0.64
C SER A 336 16.31 7.73 -1.97
N ALA A 337 16.43 9.04 -2.08
CA ALA A 337 16.04 9.76 -3.26
C ALA A 337 16.80 9.29 -4.52
N ASP A 338 18.04 8.83 -4.37
CA ASP A 338 18.88 8.25 -5.43
C ASP A 338 18.57 6.76 -5.75
N GLY A 339 17.54 6.18 -5.13
CA GLY A 339 17.10 4.81 -5.42
C GLY A 339 17.90 3.72 -4.70
N ARG A 340 18.58 4.04 -3.59
CA ARG A 340 19.28 3.03 -2.77
C ARG A 340 18.42 2.55 -1.61
N LEU A 341 18.61 1.29 -1.21
CA LEU A 341 17.94 0.69 -0.06
C LEU A 341 18.63 1.12 1.24
N ASN A 342 17.85 1.65 2.18
CA ASN A 342 18.33 2.13 3.48
C ASN A 342 17.62 1.43 4.64
N SER A 343 18.33 1.28 5.74
CA SER A 343 17.72 1.05 7.04
C SER A 343 17.37 2.39 7.66
N VAL A 344 16.17 2.51 8.22
CA VAL A 344 15.67 3.72 8.87
C VAL A 344 15.31 3.40 10.30
N ASP A 345 16.02 4.02 11.23
CA ASP A 345 15.81 3.89 12.67
C ASP A 345 15.48 5.24 13.31
N ILE A 346 14.89 5.18 14.51
CA ILE A 346 14.52 6.36 15.30
C ILE A 346 15.12 6.21 16.70
N GLY A 347 15.93 7.19 17.09
CA GLY A 347 16.52 7.29 18.42
C GLY A 347 16.32 8.67 19.03
N ILE A 348 16.84 8.88 20.25
CA ILE A 348 16.78 10.17 20.95
C ILE A 348 18.20 10.70 21.17
N ILE A 349 18.43 11.99 20.85
CA ILE A 349 19.72 12.65 21.03
C ILE A 349 19.89 13.12 22.47
N GLY A 350 20.84 12.52 23.18
CA GLY A 350 21.54 13.08 24.33
C GLY A 350 20.64 13.73 25.40
N ALA A 351 21.14 14.79 26.04
CA ALA A 351 20.44 15.46 27.14
C ALA A 351 19.22 16.30 26.75
N LEU A 352 18.96 16.45 25.44
CA LEU A 352 17.95 17.37 24.93
C LEU A 352 16.57 16.73 24.77
N GLY A 353 16.44 15.40 24.83
CA GLY A 353 15.15 14.71 24.66
C GLY A 353 14.53 14.91 23.27
N VAL A 354 15.38 15.16 22.27
CA VAL A 354 14.98 15.45 20.89
C VAL A 354 15.14 14.18 20.04
N PRO A 355 14.08 13.73 19.35
CA PRO A 355 14.18 12.58 18.45
C PRO A 355 15.09 12.85 17.25
N LYS A 356 15.80 11.82 16.82
CA LYS A 356 16.63 11.77 15.61
C LYS A 356 16.27 10.54 14.81
N ILE A 357 16.03 10.77 13.53
CA ILE A 357 15.86 9.70 12.56
C ILE A 357 17.18 9.55 11.81
N SER A 358 17.67 8.32 11.70
CA SER A 358 18.90 8.00 10.99
C SER A 358 18.57 7.13 9.79
N PHE A 359 19.20 7.43 8.66
CA PHE A 359 19.16 6.62 7.45
C PHE A 359 20.55 6.05 7.22
N SER A 360 20.70 4.74 7.34
CA SER A 360 21.95 4.06 7.05
C SER A 360 21.84 3.27 5.76
N THR A 361 22.72 3.57 4.81
CA THR A 361 22.71 2.95 3.49
C THR A 361 23.17 1.49 3.58
N SER A 362 22.38 0.57 3.03
CA SER A 362 22.78 -0.85 2.95
C SER A 362 23.85 -1.06 1.87
N LEU A 363 24.63 -2.15 1.93
CA LEU A 363 25.71 -2.48 0.96
C LEU A 363 25.18 -2.86 -0.44
N LEU A 364 24.11 -2.23 -0.92
CA LEU A 364 23.49 -2.53 -2.21
C LEU A 364 24.33 -2.10 -3.42
N GLU A 365 25.46 -1.42 -3.23
CA GLU A 365 26.29 -0.94 -4.35
C GLU A 365 26.82 -2.08 -5.25
N ASP A 366 26.98 -3.31 -4.74
CA ASP A 366 27.55 -4.44 -5.52
C ASP A 366 26.58 -5.60 -5.83
N ALA A 367 25.42 -5.68 -5.18
CA ALA A 367 24.58 -6.90 -5.26
C ALA A 367 23.52 -6.89 -6.38
N VAL A 368 23.22 -5.73 -6.97
CA VAL A 368 22.16 -5.56 -7.99
C VAL A 368 22.72 -4.90 -9.25
N GLY A 369 23.81 -5.45 -9.80
CA GLY A 369 24.25 -5.17 -11.18
C GLY A 369 24.44 -3.69 -11.55
N TYR A 370 24.63 -2.81 -10.58
CA TYR A 370 24.86 -1.39 -10.82
C TYR A 370 26.33 -1.20 -11.19
N LYS A 371 26.63 -1.01 -12.47
CA LYS A 371 27.97 -0.53 -12.88
C LYS A 371 28.08 0.93 -12.48
N SER A 372 28.53 1.22 -11.26
CA SER A 372 28.91 2.59 -10.91
C SER A 372 30.19 2.96 -11.66
N THR A 373 30.12 3.95 -12.54
CA THR A 373 31.29 4.57 -13.21
C THR A 373 31.95 5.62 -12.32
N THR A 374 32.17 5.32 -11.04
CA THR A 374 32.89 6.23 -10.14
C THR A 374 33.92 5.44 -9.37
N THR A 375 35.15 5.57 -9.86
CA THR A 375 36.41 5.22 -9.21
C THR A 375 36.47 5.69 -7.76
N SER A 376 36.92 4.79 -6.88
CA SER A 376 37.47 5.04 -5.52
C SER A 376 36.69 6.03 -4.65
N VAL A 377 35.80 5.52 -3.80
CA VAL A 377 35.19 6.31 -2.72
C VAL A 377 36.01 6.11 -1.44
N ASP A 378 36.55 7.21 -0.93
CA ASP A 378 37.26 7.30 0.34
C ASP A 378 36.35 6.83 1.51
N PRO A 379 36.91 6.21 2.57
CA PRO A 379 36.14 5.76 3.74
C PRO A 379 35.48 6.87 4.58
N SER A 380 35.60 8.14 4.18
CA SER A 380 35.18 9.32 4.95
C SER A 380 33.92 10.02 4.44
N ASP A 381 33.31 9.55 3.34
CA ASP A 381 32.00 10.06 2.90
C ASP A 381 30.87 9.34 3.66
N ASP A 382 30.62 9.82 4.89
CA ASP A 382 29.47 9.49 5.73
C ASP A 382 28.16 9.81 4.99
N LEU A 383 27.60 8.81 4.29
CA LEU A 383 26.30 8.89 3.62
C LEU A 383 25.10 8.66 4.57
N ASP A 384 25.31 8.78 5.89
CA ASP A 384 24.26 8.61 6.90
C ASP A 384 23.49 9.92 7.05
N ILE A 385 22.32 10.00 6.39
CA ILE A 385 21.43 11.16 6.54
C ILE A 385 20.79 11.08 7.92
N SER A 386 20.82 12.19 8.66
CA SER A 386 20.06 12.30 9.91
C SER A 386 19.18 13.52 9.96
N ILE A 387 17.98 13.33 10.53
CA ILE A 387 16.96 14.36 10.68
C ILE A 387 16.62 14.49 12.16
N THR A 388 16.83 15.68 12.72
CA THR A 388 16.42 16.01 14.08
C THR A 388 15.00 16.56 14.08
N LEU A 389 14.22 16.19 15.09
CA LEU A 389 12.83 16.59 15.24
C LEU A 389 12.63 17.46 16.49
N PRO A 390 13.12 18.71 16.51
CA PRO A 390 13.01 19.58 17.69
C PRO A 390 11.55 19.92 18.06
N GLN A 391 10.60 19.68 17.16
CA GLN A 391 9.17 19.86 17.39
C GLN A 391 8.59 18.83 18.36
N ILE A 392 9.25 17.68 18.53
CA ILE A 392 8.88 16.65 19.49
C ILE A 392 9.86 16.73 20.66
N LYS A 393 9.35 16.92 21.86
CA LYS A 393 10.13 16.87 23.10
C LYS A 393 9.58 15.78 23.98
N VAL A 394 10.42 14.81 24.29
CA VAL A 394 10.02 13.65 25.10
C VAL A 394 11.12 13.23 26.06
N PRO A 395 10.79 12.53 27.15
CA PRO A 395 11.76 11.86 27.99
C PRO A 395 12.67 10.92 27.20
N ARG A 396 13.90 10.71 27.66
CA ARG A 396 14.89 9.86 26.99
C ARG A 396 14.47 8.39 26.85
N THR A 397 13.59 7.93 27.71
CA THR A 397 13.12 6.54 27.75
C THR A 397 11.87 6.31 26.92
N THR A 398 11.36 7.36 26.26
CA THR A 398 10.10 7.29 25.51
C THR A 398 10.25 6.38 24.31
N PRO A 399 9.50 5.26 24.25
CA PRO A 399 9.57 4.36 23.11
C PRO A 399 9.08 5.05 21.85
N MET A 400 9.86 4.90 20.78
CA MET A 400 9.51 5.33 19.44
C MET A 400 9.64 4.17 18.50
N LYS A 401 8.74 4.11 17.52
CA LYS A 401 8.71 2.99 16.59
C LYS A 401 8.42 3.43 15.17
N PRO A 402 9.34 3.21 14.23
CA PRO A 402 9.02 3.35 12.81
C PRO A 402 8.12 2.19 12.37
N TRP A 403 7.14 2.49 11.52
CA TRP A 403 6.15 1.49 11.07
C TRP A 403 6.17 1.27 9.57
N TRP A 404 6.35 2.34 8.81
CA TRP A 404 6.18 2.29 7.36
C TRP A 404 6.96 3.44 6.70
N PHE A 405 7.51 3.16 5.52
CA PHE A 405 8.17 4.14 4.69
C PHE A 405 7.56 4.13 3.29
N GLY A 406 7.15 5.30 2.82
CA GLY A 406 6.62 5.49 1.47
C GLY A 406 7.73 5.72 0.47
N GLU A 407 7.99 4.74 -0.40
CA GLU A 407 9.14 4.79 -1.30
C GLU A 407 9.00 5.88 -2.37
N LYS A 408 7.78 6.23 -2.76
CA LYS A 408 7.54 7.26 -3.78
C LYS A 408 7.36 8.65 -3.17
N SER A 409 6.78 8.75 -1.98
CA SER A 409 6.57 10.03 -1.29
C SER A 409 7.73 10.46 -0.41
N GLY A 410 8.61 9.54 -0.03
CA GLY A 410 9.66 9.79 0.97
C GLY A 410 9.08 10.09 2.34
N THR A 411 7.94 9.48 2.69
CA THR A 411 7.24 9.75 3.96
C THR A 411 7.45 8.59 4.93
N LEU A 412 8.01 8.88 6.09
CA LEU A 412 8.13 7.94 7.20
C LEU A 412 6.94 8.11 8.15
N ILE A 413 6.27 7.01 8.48
CA ILE A 413 5.25 6.98 9.53
C ILE A 413 5.79 6.24 10.75
N PHE A 414 5.67 6.88 11.91
CA PHE A 414 6.16 6.36 13.17
C PHE A 414 5.25 6.74 14.33
N THR A 415 5.39 6.03 15.45
CA THR A 415 4.69 6.35 16.69
C THR A 415 5.65 6.81 17.77
N VAL A 416 5.14 7.67 18.65
CA VAL A 416 5.79 8.07 19.89
C VAL A 416 4.83 7.74 21.02
N GLU A 417 5.26 6.90 21.95
CA GLU A 417 4.46 6.52 23.12
C GLU A 417 4.32 7.72 24.08
N GLU A 418 3.16 7.86 24.69
CA GLU A 418 2.93 8.88 25.70
C GLU A 418 3.35 8.37 27.09
N GLU A 419 4.05 9.20 27.86
CA GLU A 419 4.67 8.81 29.13
C GLU A 419 3.67 8.35 30.22
N THR A 420 2.44 8.86 30.18
CA THR A 420 1.44 8.65 31.24
C THR A 420 0.26 7.79 30.81
N SER A 421 0.21 7.38 29.54
CA SER A 421 -0.92 6.67 28.97
C SER A 421 -0.45 5.42 28.22
N SER A 422 -1.28 4.39 28.15
CA SER A 422 -1.02 3.23 27.28
C SER A 422 -1.36 3.54 25.81
N THR A 423 -1.05 4.77 25.39
CA THR A 423 -1.37 5.27 24.05
C THR A 423 -0.16 5.94 23.39
N SER A 424 -0.24 6.08 22.08
CA SER A 424 0.79 6.63 21.22
C SER A 424 0.20 7.70 20.31
N ALA A 425 1.01 8.70 20.03
CA ALA A 425 0.79 9.63 18.92
C ALA A 425 1.37 9.04 17.63
N VAL A 426 0.68 9.24 16.51
CA VAL A 426 1.13 8.84 15.17
C VAL A 426 1.62 10.07 14.42
N PHE A 427 2.82 9.99 13.84
CA PHE A 427 3.43 11.07 13.08
C PHE A 427 3.76 10.63 11.66
N ALA A 428 3.68 11.57 10.73
CA ALA A 428 4.23 11.46 9.38
C ALA A 428 5.34 12.51 9.20
N LEU A 429 6.53 12.05 8.80
CA LEU A 429 7.64 12.91 8.43
C LEU A 429 7.92 12.75 6.94
N ASN A 430 7.91 13.85 6.21
CA ASN A 430 8.44 13.86 4.86
C ASN A 430 9.96 14.14 4.86
N VAL A 431 10.75 13.20 4.36
CA VAL A 431 12.22 13.23 4.41
C VAL A 431 12.81 14.36 3.56
N ALA A 432 12.22 14.63 2.38
CA ALA A 432 12.68 15.69 1.49
C ALA A 432 12.43 17.08 2.06
N THR A 433 11.21 17.35 2.52
CA THR A 433 10.79 18.67 2.99
C THR A 433 11.08 18.91 4.47
N ARG A 434 11.42 17.85 5.21
CA ARG A 434 11.55 17.83 6.68
C ARG A 434 10.29 18.33 7.40
N SER A 435 9.13 18.24 6.73
CA SER A 435 7.85 18.59 7.31
C SER A 435 7.34 17.44 8.16
N LEU A 436 6.97 17.76 9.40
CA LEU A 436 6.44 16.82 10.37
C LEU A 436 4.96 17.14 10.62
N GLU A 437 4.12 16.11 10.55
CA GLU A 437 2.69 16.19 10.80
C GLU A 437 2.28 15.17 11.87
N LYS A 438 1.48 15.60 12.86
CA LYS A 438 0.83 14.68 13.81
C LYS A 438 -0.50 14.23 13.19
N LEU A 439 -0.61 12.93 12.89
CA LEU A 439 -1.77 12.33 12.24
C LEU A 439 -2.89 11.98 13.22
N ALA A 440 -2.52 11.37 14.35
CA ALA A 440 -3.46 10.92 15.37
C ALA A 440 -2.85 11.00 16.77
N ASP A 441 -3.74 11.02 17.76
CA ASP A 441 -3.41 11.01 19.18
C ASP A 441 -4.22 9.95 19.93
N GLY A 442 -3.73 9.54 21.10
CA GLY A 442 -4.47 8.59 21.95
C GLY A 442 -4.64 7.20 21.35
N VAL A 443 -3.78 6.78 20.42
CA VAL A 443 -3.87 5.46 19.78
C VAL A 443 -3.35 4.40 20.75
N SER A 444 -4.21 3.50 21.22
CA SER A 444 -3.81 2.44 22.17
C SER A 444 -2.55 1.69 21.71
N ASN A 445 -1.59 1.51 22.62
CA ASN A 445 -0.32 0.84 22.32
C ASN A 445 -0.57 -0.59 21.84
N HIS A 446 -1.55 -1.29 22.41
CA HIS A 446 -1.97 -2.61 21.92
C HIS A 446 -2.46 -2.61 20.46
N THR A 447 -3.07 -1.51 19.99
CA THR A 447 -3.49 -1.36 18.59
C THR A 447 -2.34 -0.98 17.67
N CYS A 448 -1.41 -0.15 18.14
CA CYS A 448 -0.25 0.28 17.33
C CYS A 448 0.79 -0.83 17.19
N CYS A 449 0.98 -1.70 18.20
CA CYS A 449 2.09 -2.64 18.30
C CYS A 449 2.28 -3.63 17.12
N ARG A 450 1.33 -3.78 16.17
CA ARG A 450 1.47 -4.73 15.03
C ARG A 450 0.73 -4.36 13.72
N ARG A 451 0.07 -3.19 13.62
CA ARG A 451 -1.08 -3.04 12.69
C ARG A 451 -1.22 -1.68 12.00
N LEU A 452 -0.13 -0.93 11.91
CA LEU A 452 -0.11 0.35 11.19
C LEU A 452 0.48 0.17 9.80
N TYR A 453 -0.25 0.59 8.76
CA TYR A 453 0.23 0.61 7.37
C TYR A 453 0.00 1.98 6.76
N GLY A 454 1.06 2.63 6.30
CA GLY A 454 0.93 3.86 5.53
C GLY A 454 0.29 3.59 4.17
N TYR A 455 -0.26 4.63 3.56
CA TYR A 455 -0.88 4.55 2.25
C TYR A 455 -0.43 5.68 1.34
N GLU A 456 0.16 5.29 0.21
CA GLU A 456 0.39 6.18 -0.92
C GLU A 456 -0.66 5.90 -1.99
N MET A 457 -1.29 6.96 -2.50
CA MET A 457 -2.03 6.84 -3.75
C MET A 457 -1.07 6.67 -4.93
N ASP A 458 -1.57 6.14 -6.06
CA ASP A 458 -0.77 6.08 -7.27
C ASP A 458 -0.65 7.45 -7.97
N ARG A 459 0.34 7.60 -8.84
CA ARG A 459 0.60 8.86 -9.57
C ARG A 459 -0.60 9.28 -10.42
N ALA A 460 -1.32 8.33 -11.01
CA ALA A 460 -2.47 8.65 -11.85
C ALA A 460 -3.63 9.20 -11.01
N ALA A 461 -3.89 8.62 -9.83
CA ALA A 461 -4.86 9.12 -8.87
C ALA A 461 -4.50 10.55 -8.41
N LEU A 462 -3.22 10.81 -8.10
CA LEU A 462 -2.77 12.16 -7.75
C LEU A 462 -2.99 13.12 -8.93
N LEU A 463 -2.58 12.77 -10.15
CA LEU A 463 -2.73 13.63 -11.31
C LEU A 463 -4.20 13.93 -11.62
N ALA A 464 -5.08 12.94 -11.48
CA ALA A 464 -6.52 13.12 -11.63
C ALA A 464 -7.12 14.01 -10.54
N SER A 465 -6.57 13.97 -9.32
CA SER A 465 -7.07 14.76 -8.18
C SER A 465 -6.68 16.25 -8.24
N VAL A 466 -5.60 16.59 -8.95
CA VAL A 466 -5.14 17.99 -9.09
C VAL A 466 -5.93 18.75 -10.16
N ALA A 467 -6.67 18.05 -11.01
CA ALA A 467 -7.55 18.66 -12.00
C ALA A 467 -8.78 19.30 -11.31
N PRO A 468 -9.03 20.62 -11.46
CA PRO A 468 -10.24 21.25 -10.92
C PRO A 468 -11.50 20.58 -11.49
N GLN A 469 -12.40 20.14 -10.60
CA GLN A 469 -13.71 19.57 -10.97
C GLN A 469 -14.66 20.60 -11.57
#